data_AF-A0AAP3M957-F1
#
_entry.id   AF-A0AAP3M957-F1
#
_cell.length_a   1.000
_cell.length_b   1.000
_cell.length_c   1.000
_cell.angle_alpha   90.00
_cell.angle_beta   90.00
_cell.angle_gamma   90.00
#
_symmetry.space_group_name_H-M   'P 1'
#
loop_
_entity.id
_entity.type
_entity.pdbx_description
1 polymer ?
#
loop_
_entity_poly.entity_id
_entity_poly.type
_entity_poly.pdbx_seq_one_letter_code
_entity_poly.pdbx_strand_id
1 'polypeptide(L)'
;ISGAGGLMVNGATADVTLTAENTYTGATDVTSGTLSVTGSGTLASTDVNVASGGTLTTDGGALAAGTELGNAGTVTLGGSEAIARLNGSGTTEVTSGTLTLTSGPSTVGGEISGAGGLMVNGATADVTLTAENTYTGATDVTSGTLSVTGSGTLASTDVNVASGGTLTTDGGALNSGTELENDGEVTLGGSETIASLNGAGTTEVTSGTLTL
;
A
#
# COMPACT_ATOMS: atom_id res chain seq x y z
N ILE A 1 -12.57 10.47 20.62
CA ILE A 1 -13.82 9.67 20.69
C ILE A 1 -13.49 8.31 21.31
N SER A 2 -14.38 7.67 22.08
CA SER A 2 -14.09 6.41 22.79
C SER A 2 -15.29 5.45 22.85
N GLY A 3 -15.05 4.15 23.06
CA GLY A 3 -16.07 3.13 23.29
C GLY A 3 -16.22 2.12 22.14
N ALA A 4 -17.19 1.21 22.25
CA ALA A 4 -17.36 0.14 21.24
C ALA A 4 -18.06 0.59 19.94
N GLY A 5 -18.61 1.82 19.91
CA GLY A 5 -19.28 2.36 18.74
C GLY A 5 -18.32 2.74 17.60
N GLY A 6 -18.87 2.90 16.40
CA GLY A 6 -18.14 3.37 15.22
C GLY A 6 -18.25 4.87 14.98
N LEU A 7 -17.44 5.38 14.06
CA LEU A 7 -17.51 6.72 13.51
C LEU A 7 -18.01 6.64 12.07
N MET A 8 -19.00 7.46 11.73
CA MET A 8 -19.47 7.60 10.35
C MET A 8 -19.34 9.05 9.90
N VAL A 9 -18.58 9.28 8.84
CA VAL A 9 -18.53 10.56 8.12
C VAL A 9 -19.42 10.45 6.90
N ASN A 10 -20.46 11.27 6.86
CA ASN A 10 -21.49 11.25 5.83
C ASN A 10 -21.94 12.68 5.49
N GLY A 11 -22.15 12.92 4.21
CA GLY A 11 -22.42 14.22 3.61
C GLY A 11 -21.25 14.66 2.74
N ALA A 12 -21.51 14.97 1.47
CA ALA A 12 -20.47 15.34 0.50
C ALA A 12 -19.62 16.57 0.90
N THR A 13 -20.10 17.39 1.84
CA THR A 13 -19.39 18.57 2.39
C THR A 13 -18.98 18.38 3.85
N ALA A 14 -19.18 17.19 4.43
CA ALA A 14 -18.69 16.89 5.75
C ALA A 14 -17.16 17.00 5.76
N ASP A 15 -16.62 17.70 6.76
CA ASP A 15 -15.20 17.87 6.98
C ASP A 15 -14.96 17.66 8.47
N VAL A 16 -14.42 16.50 8.81
CA VAL A 16 -14.17 16.06 10.19
C VAL A 16 -12.68 16.00 10.40
N THR A 17 -12.15 16.79 11.32
CA THR A 17 -10.74 16.71 11.71
C THR A 17 -10.60 16.15 13.13
N LEU A 18 -9.81 15.09 13.28
CA LEU A 18 -9.45 14.48 14.56
C LEU A 18 -7.98 14.77 14.86
N THR A 19 -7.72 15.48 15.96
CA THR A 19 -6.36 15.94 16.33
C THR A 19 -5.82 15.30 17.60
N ALA A 20 -6.61 14.44 18.25
CA ALA A 20 -6.27 13.72 19.47
C ALA A 20 -6.60 12.24 19.33
N GLU A 21 -6.03 11.42 20.21
CA GLU A 21 -6.25 9.97 20.26
C GLU A 21 -7.74 9.61 20.31
N ASN A 22 -8.17 8.69 19.44
CA ASN A 22 -9.53 8.15 19.43
C ASN A 22 -9.49 6.65 19.72
N THR A 23 -10.01 6.29 20.88
CA THR A 23 -9.97 4.92 21.45
C THR A 23 -11.25 4.12 21.17
N TYR A 24 -12.05 4.54 20.18
CA TYR A 24 -13.22 3.76 19.79
C TYR A 24 -12.79 2.56 18.95
N THR A 25 -13.49 1.44 19.09
CA THR A 25 -13.13 0.17 18.44
C THR A 25 -14.11 -0.27 17.35
N GLY A 26 -15.26 0.39 17.23
CA GLY A 26 -16.17 0.15 16.10
C GLY A 26 -15.59 0.68 14.79
N ALA A 27 -16.22 0.34 13.67
CA ALA A 27 -15.77 0.72 12.34
C ALA A 27 -15.68 2.24 12.15
N THR A 28 -14.75 2.67 11.29
CA THR A 28 -14.67 4.03 10.78
C THR A 28 -15.13 4.04 9.33
N ASP A 29 -16.32 4.56 9.07
CA ASP A 29 -16.90 4.61 7.73
C ASP A 29 -16.89 6.04 7.18
N VAL A 30 -16.05 6.31 6.18
CA VAL A 30 -16.06 7.56 5.41
C VAL A 30 -16.90 7.34 4.16
N THR A 31 -18.23 7.50 4.32
CA THR A 31 -19.21 7.25 3.25
C THR A 31 -19.25 8.38 2.22
N SER A 32 -19.12 9.62 2.67
CA SER A 32 -18.90 10.79 1.84
C SER A 32 -18.31 11.94 2.65
N GLY A 33 -17.66 12.90 1.97
CA GLY A 33 -16.94 14.00 2.62
C GLY A 33 -15.54 13.59 3.05
N THR A 34 -14.91 14.40 3.91
CA THR A 34 -13.51 14.23 4.33
C THR A 34 -13.40 13.90 5.82
N LEU A 35 -12.60 12.89 6.13
CA LEU A 35 -12.05 12.63 7.46
C LEU A 35 -10.55 12.92 7.43
N SER A 36 -10.08 13.83 8.27
CA SER A 36 -8.67 14.16 8.44
C SER A 36 -8.21 13.76 9.84
N VAL A 37 -7.21 12.89 9.95
CA VAL A 37 -6.61 12.49 11.23
C VAL A 37 -5.18 13.01 11.27
N THR A 38 -4.92 13.99 12.12
CA THR A 38 -3.67 14.78 12.07
C THR A 38 -3.09 15.07 13.45
N GLY A 39 -1.83 15.50 13.50
CA GLY A 39 -1.13 15.89 14.71
C GLY A 39 -0.93 14.70 15.65
N SER A 40 -1.69 14.66 16.75
CA SER A 40 -1.71 13.52 17.68
C SER A 40 -2.97 12.66 17.52
N GLY A 41 -3.71 12.86 16.43
CA GLY A 41 -4.87 12.06 16.06
C GLY A 41 -4.48 10.63 15.75
N THR A 42 -5.17 9.67 16.36
CA THR A 42 -5.06 8.25 16.02
C THR A 42 -6.43 7.60 16.04
N LEU A 43 -6.57 6.48 15.33
CA LEU A 43 -7.76 5.63 15.33
C LEU A 43 -7.39 4.26 15.92
N ALA A 44 -8.02 3.87 17.04
CA ALA A 44 -7.91 2.51 17.56
C ALA A 44 -8.76 1.49 16.77
N SER A 45 -9.65 1.98 15.89
CA SER A 45 -10.45 1.15 14.99
C SER A 45 -9.55 0.40 14.01
N THR A 46 -9.77 -0.91 13.90
CA THR A 46 -9.08 -1.76 12.92
C THR A 46 -9.91 -2.01 11.66
N ASP A 47 -11.14 -1.50 11.58
CA ASP A 47 -12.01 -1.63 10.41
C ASP A 47 -12.29 -0.23 9.87
N VAL A 48 -11.62 0.13 8.77
CA VAL A 48 -11.70 1.46 8.18
C VAL A 48 -12.15 1.33 6.73
N ASN A 49 -13.27 1.97 6.39
CA ASN A 49 -13.86 1.92 5.06
C ASN A 49 -14.00 3.32 4.47
N VAL A 50 -13.43 3.53 3.30
CA VAL A 50 -13.55 4.77 2.52
C VAL A 50 -14.35 4.47 1.27
N ALA A 51 -15.60 4.91 1.21
CA ALA A 51 -16.45 4.72 0.05
C ALA A 51 -16.08 5.70 -1.08
N SER A 52 -16.63 5.52 -2.28
CA SER A 52 -16.28 6.33 -3.46
C SER A 52 -16.54 7.83 -3.36
N GLY A 53 -17.43 8.26 -2.45
CA GLY A 53 -17.65 9.68 -2.16
C GLY A 53 -16.80 10.22 -1.01
N GLY A 54 -16.01 9.36 -0.36
CA GLY A 54 -15.26 9.63 0.84
C GLY A 54 -13.78 9.90 0.59
N THR A 55 -13.21 10.72 1.47
CA THR A 55 -11.79 11.02 1.50
C THR A 55 -11.25 10.83 2.91
N LEU A 56 -10.20 10.03 3.06
CA LEU A 56 -9.43 9.93 4.29
C LEU A 56 -8.07 10.57 4.09
N THR A 57 -7.68 11.48 4.98
CA THR A 57 -6.32 12.05 5.01
C THR A 57 -5.66 11.78 6.36
N THR A 58 -4.39 11.38 6.34
CA THR A 58 -3.56 11.24 7.54
C THR A 58 -2.23 11.96 7.37
N ASP A 59 -1.54 12.30 8.45
CA ASP A 59 -0.16 12.83 8.42
C ASP A 59 0.90 11.82 8.92
N GLY A 60 0.49 10.55 9.08
CA GLY A 60 1.34 9.42 9.48
C GLY A 60 1.12 8.98 10.93
N GLY A 61 1.17 7.67 11.17
CA GLY A 61 0.94 7.06 12.48
C GLY A 61 -0.49 7.19 13.00
N ALA A 62 -1.44 7.59 12.15
CA ALA A 62 -2.83 7.78 12.53
C ALA A 62 -3.59 6.45 12.60
N LEU A 63 -3.21 5.47 11.79
CA LEU A 63 -3.88 4.17 11.70
C LEU A 63 -3.18 3.13 12.58
N ALA A 64 -3.97 2.23 13.17
CA ALA A 64 -3.41 1.14 13.95
C ALA A 64 -2.76 0.08 13.04
N ALA A 65 -1.72 -0.59 13.53
CA ALA A 65 -1.06 -1.68 12.80
C ALA A 65 -2.01 -2.81 12.37
N GLY A 66 -3.10 -3.02 13.13
CA GLY A 66 -4.14 -4.01 12.79
C GLY A 66 -5.18 -3.51 11.79
N THR A 67 -5.07 -2.29 11.27
CA THR A 67 -6.10 -1.70 10.41
C THR A 67 -6.24 -2.46 9.10
N GLU A 68 -7.47 -2.84 8.81
CA GLU A 68 -7.93 -3.41 7.57
C GLU A 68 -8.65 -2.29 6.80
N LEU A 69 -7.97 -1.73 5.79
CA LEU A 69 -8.46 -0.58 5.05
C LEU A 69 -9.15 -1.01 3.75
N GLY A 70 -10.46 -0.80 3.67
CA GLY A 70 -11.24 -0.87 2.43
C GLY A 70 -11.29 0.50 1.76
N ASN A 71 -10.67 0.66 0.60
CA ASN A 71 -10.63 1.91 -0.14
C ASN A 71 -11.33 1.78 -1.50
N ALA A 72 -12.49 2.43 -1.64
CA ALA A 72 -13.18 2.66 -2.90
C ALA A 72 -13.24 4.15 -3.28
N GLY A 73 -12.69 5.04 -2.44
CA GLY A 73 -12.66 6.49 -2.62
C GLY A 73 -11.25 7.02 -2.77
N THR A 74 -10.88 8.00 -1.95
CA THR A 74 -9.54 8.61 -1.96
C THR A 74 -8.91 8.55 -0.58
N VAL A 75 -7.67 8.07 -0.52
CA VAL A 75 -6.84 8.06 0.68
C VAL A 75 -5.58 8.86 0.40
N THR A 76 -5.22 9.78 1.29
CA THR A 76 -3.96 10.54 1.22
C THR A 76 -3.19 10.32 2.51
N LEU A 77 -1.99 9.75 2.40
CA LEU A 77 -1.06 9.50 3.49
C LEU A 77 0.07 10.53 3.42
N GLY A 78 -0.02 11.54 4.28
CA GLY A 78 0.98 12.61 4.40
C GLY A 78 2.29 12.16 5.04
N GLY A 79 2.30 10.99 5.68
CA GLY A 79 3.46 10.38 6.33
C GLY A 79 3.33 8.86 6.36
N SER A 80 4.22 8.20 7.11
CA SER A 80 4.25 6.73 7.15
C SER A 80 3.06 6.16 7.90
N GLU A 81 2.44 5.13 7.34
CA GLU A 81 1.40 4.32 7.99
C GLU A 81 1.80 2.85 7.92
N ALA A 82 1.56 2.12 9.00
CA ALA A 82 1.67 0.67 9.03
C ALA A 82 0.29 0.10 9.35
N ILE A 83 -0.24 -0.69 8.43
CA ILE A 83 -1.58 -1.28 8.53
C ILE A 83 -1.52 -2.76 8.16
N ALA A 84 -2.55 -3.52 8.52
CA ALA A 84 -2.60 -4.94 8.20
C ALA A 84 -2.69 -5.13 6.69
N ARG A 85 -3.73 -4.55 6.07
CA ARG A 85 -4.04 -4.74 4.64
C ARG A 85 -4.76 -3.55 4.02
N LEU A 86 -4.61 -3.40 2.71
CA LEU A 86 -5.31 -2.43 1.86
C LEU A 86 -6.06 -3.19 0.76
N ASN A 87 -7.36 -2.91 0.59
CA ASN A 87 -8.18 -3.54 -0.44
C ASN A 87 -9.07 -2.52 -1.14
N GLY A 88 -9.36 -2.75 -2.43
CA GLY A 88 -10.35 -1.99 -3.18
C GLY A 88 -9.75 -1.21 -4.35
N SER A 89 -10.59 -0.43 -5.03
CA SER A 89 -10.27 0.25 -6.29
C SER A 89 -10.10 1.77 -6.17
N GLY A 90 -10.14 2.30 -4.95
CA GLY A 90 -9.91 3.72 -4.67
C GLY A 90 -8.44 4.11 -4.80
N THR A 91 -8.18 5.40 -4.99
CA THR A 91 -6.81 5.92 -5.12
C THR A 91 -6.16 6.10 -3.75
N THR A 92 -4.85 5.83 -3.68
CA THR A 92 -4.05 6.01 -2.47
C THR A 92 -2.81 6.84 -2.79
N GLU A 93 -2.75 8.08 -2.35
CA GLU A 93 -1.55 8.92 -2.50
C GLU A 93 -0.67 8.79 -1.25
N VAL A 94 0.54 8.27 -1.38
CA VAL A 94 1.58 8.32 -0.35
C VAL A 94 2.43 9.56 -0.62
N THR A 95 2.00 10.70 -0.09
CA THR A 95 2.67 11.99 -0.34
C THR A 95 4.11 11.97 0.18
N SER A 96 4.35 11.35 1.35
CA SER A 96 5.69 11.14 1.90
C SER A 96 5.73 9.92 2.83
N GLY A 97 6.93 9.44 3.18
CA GLY A 97 7.09 8.26 4.04
C GLY A 97 6.78 6.96 3.31
N THR A 98 6.29 5.97 4.05
CA THR A 98 6.05 4.61 3.52
C THR A 98 4.70 4.08 3.97
N LEU A 99 3.92 3.53 3.03
CA LEU A 99 2.80 2.65 3.35
C LEU A 99 3.34 1.24 3.60
N THR A 100 3.20 0.75 4.83
CA THR A 100 3.61 -0.61 5.21
C THR A 100 2.39 -1.53 5.34
N LEU A 101 2.37 -2.63 4.61
CA LEU A 101 1.36 -3.69 4.69
C LEU A 101 1.96 -4.89 5.42
N THR A 102 1.35 -5.29 6.55
CA THR A 102 1.99 -6.22 7.49
C THR A 102 1.36 -7.61 7.54
N SER A 103 0.14 -7.83 7.04
CA SER A 103 -0.50 -9.15 7.14
C SER A 103 -1.75 -9.33 6.28
N GLY A 104 -2.00 -10.57 5.88
CA GLY A 104 -3.23 -10.95 5.19
C GLY A 104 -3.25 -10.53 3.72
N PRO A 105 -4.29 -10.96 2.99
CA PRO A 105 -4.41 -10.64 1.57
C PRO A 105 -4.79 -9.17 1.38
N SER A 106 -4.08 -8.51 0.47
CA SER A 106 -4.38 -7.18 -0.06
C SER A 106 -4.56 -7.30 -1.57
N THR A 107 -5.71 -6.89 -2.09
CA THR A 107 -5.91 -6.70 -3.53
C THR A 107 -6.15 -5.22 -3.79
N VAL A 108 -5.12 -4.56 -4.32
CA VAL A 108 -5.13 -3.12 -4.59
C VAL A 108 -5.41 -2.93 -6.09
N GLY A 109 -6.63 -2.51 -6.38
CA GLY A 109 -7.12 -2.24 -7.73
C GLY A 109 -7.15 -0.76 -8.11
N GLY A 110 -6.80 0.13 -7.18
CA GLY A 110 -6.59 1.55 -7.48
C GLY A 110 -5.11 1.89 -7.50
N GLU A 111 -4.79 3.02 -8.13
CA GLU A 111 -3.43 3.55 -8.19
C GLU A 111 -2.91 3.90 -6.79
N ILE A 112 -1.68 3.46 -6.50
CA ILE A 112 -0.83 4.06 -5.47
C ILE A 112 0.09 5.09 -6.13
N SER A 113 0.10 6.32 -5.63
CA SER A 113 0.86 7.44 -6.21
C SER A 113 1.66 8.23 -5.16
N GLY A 114 2.48 9.18 -5.59
CA GLY A 114 3.19 10.12 -4.71
C GLY A 114 4.71 9.90 -4.61
N ALA A 115 5.35 10.63 -3.70
CA ALA A 115 6.80 10.54 -3.49
C ALA A 115 7.21 9.48 -2.46
N GLY A 116 6.25 8.97 -1.68
CA GLY A 116 6.49 7.92 -0.71
C GLY A 116 6.66 6.53 -1.34
N GLY A 117 7.00 5.56 -0.50
CA GLY A 117 7.24 4.17 -0.88
C GLY A 117 6.17 3.20 -0.40
N LEU A 118 6.33 1.95 -0.82
CA LEU A 118 5.53 0.81 -0.39
C LEU A 118 6.44 -0.22 0.27
N MET A 119 6.05 -0.72 1.44
CA MET A 119 6.74 -1.82 2.11
C MET A 119 5.79 -2.98 2.42
N VAL A 120 6.15 -4.18 1.99
CA VAL A 120 5.49 -5.44 2.38
C VAL A 120 6.34 -6.10 3.47
N ASN A 121 5.84 -6.08 4.70
CA ASN A 121 6.59 -6.47 5.89
C ASN A 121 5.79 -7.35 6.85
N GLY A 122 5.53 -8.57 6.43
CA GLY A 122 5.08 -9.64 7.32
C GLY A 122 4.92 -10.95 6.59
N ALA A 123 5.25 -12.06 7.26
CA ALA A 123 5.30 -13.38 6.62
C ALA A 123 3.95 -13.85 6.04
N THR A 124 2.83 -13.25 6.46
CA THR A 124 1.48 -13.54 5.94
C THR A 124 0.93 -12.39 5.10
N ALA A 125 1.69 -11.33 4.84
CA ALA A 125 1.30 -10.28 3.91
C ALA A 125 1.36 -10.84 2.49
N ASP A 126 0.24 -10.77 1.79
CA ASP A 126 0.10 -11.24 0.41
C ASP A 126 -0.58 -10.12 -0.39
N VAL A 127 0.24 -9.32 -1.06
CA VAL A 127 -0.18 -8.07 -1.71
C VAL A 127 -0.21 -8.27 -3.20
N THR A 128 -1.37 -8.06 -3.82
CA THR A 128 -1.53 -8.04 -5.27
C THR A 128 -1.87 -6.62 -5.74
N LEU A 129 -1.00 -6.04 -6.56
CA LEU A 129 -1.23 -4.78 -7.26
C LEU A 129 -1.74 -5.08 -8.67
N THR A 130 -2.86 -4.48 -9.04
CA THR A 130 -3.53 -4.73 -10.33
C THR A 130 -3.73 -3.49 -11.19
N ALA A 131 -3.37 -2.31 -10.67
CA ALA A 131 -3.41 -1.02 -11.35
C ALA A 131 -1.99 -0.44 -11.52
N GLU A 132 -1.84 0.49 -12.46
CA GLU A 132 -0.61 1.28 -12.63
C GLU A 132 -0.33 2.07 -11.34
N ASN A 133 0.85 1.87 -10.75
CA ASN A 133 1.27 2.59 -9.55
C ASN A 133 2.38 3.57 -9.90
N THR A 134 2.14 4.84 -9.62
CA THR A 134 3.01 5.96 -10.01
C THR A 134 3.85 6.50 -8.86
N TYR A 135 3.82 5.85 -7.70
CA TYR A 135 4.69 6.23 -6.59
C TYR A 135 6.17 6.04 -6.97
N THR A 136 7.01 6.94 -6.47
CA THR A 136 8.43 7.02 -6.85
C THR A 136 9.39 6.66 -5.72
N GLY A 137 8.90 6.55 -4.48
CA GLY A 137 9.69 6.01 -3.38
C GLY A 137 9.89 4.49 -3.54
N ALA A 138 10.81 3.95 -2.74
CA ALA A 138 11.23 2.55 -2.84
C ALA A 138 10.05 1.56 -2.66
N THR A 139 10.19 0.41 -3.33
CA THR A 139 9.35 -0.76 -3.11
C THR A 139 10.17 -1.80 -2.34
N ASP A 140 9.86 -1.99 -1.07
CA ASP A 140 10.57 -2.93 -0.20
C ASP A 140 9.70 -4.15 0.10
N VAL A 141 10.16 -5.35 -0.25
CA VAL A 141 9.54 -6.62 0.12
C VAL A 141 10.43 -7.29 1.16
N THR A 142 10.22 -6.95 2.42
CA THR A 142 11.07 -7.45 3.52
C THR A 142 10.61 -8.82 4.02
N SER A 143 9.29 -9.05 4.06
CA SER A 143 8.69 -10.33 4.41
C SER A 143 7.29 -10.45 3.81
N GLY A 144 6.96 -11.64 3.28
CA GLY A 144 5.69 -11.89 2.59
C GLY A 144 5.83 -11.76 1.07
N THR A 145 4.70 -11.63 0.38
CA THR A 145 4.65 -11.64 -1.08
C THR A 145 4.08 -10.34 -1.64
N LEU A 146 4.75 -9.80 -2.65
CA LEU A 146 4.23 -8.77 -3.54
C LEU A 146 4.06 -9.36 -4.94
N SER A 147 2.85 -9.29 -5.48
CA SER A 147 2.50 -9.71 -6.84
C SER A 147 2.05 -8.50 -7.64
N VAL A 148 2.71 -8.21 -8.75
CA VAL A 148 2.34 -7.13 -9.68
C VAL A 148 1.84 -7.77 -10.96
N THR A 149 0.54 -7.67 -11.22
CA THR A 149 -0.12 -8.49 -12.25
C THR A 149 -1.15 -7.71 -13.05
N GLY A 150 -1.52 -8.21 -14.23
CA GLY A 150 -2.56 -7.67 -15.09
C GLY A 150 -2.15 -6.33 -15.69
N SER A 151 -2.73 -5.24 -15.16
CA SER A 151 -2.35 -3.87 -15.52
C SER A 151 -1.45 -3.22 -14.45
N GLY A 152 -0.99 -4.01 -13.48
CA GLY A 152 -0.07 -3.59 -12.44
C GLY A 152 1.27 -3.17 -13.00
N THR A 153 1.75 -2.00 -12.60
CA THR A 153 3.13 -1.54 -12.85
C THR A 153 3.67 -0.80 -11.64
N LEU A 154 5.00 -0.71 -11.56
CA LEU A 154 5.72 0.08 -10.57
C LEU A 154 6.50 1.19 -11.29
N ALA A 155 6.21 2.45 -10.96
CA ALA A 155 7.06 3.57 -11.36
C ALA A 155 8.34 3.69 -10.53
N SER A 156 8.38 3.07 -9.34
CA SER A 156 9.58 2.99 -8.52
C SER A 156 10.76 2.41 -9.31
N THR A 157 11.91 3.05 -9.15
CA THR A 157 13.19 2.57 -9.70
C THR A 157 14.06 1.90 -8.66
N ASP A 158 13.65 1.87 -7.40
CA ASP A 158 14.35 1.23 -6.29
C ASP A 158 13.46 0.11 -5.75
N VAL A 159 13.83 -1.14 -6.04
CA VAL A 159 13.08 -2.33 -5.65
C VAL A 159 13.99 -3.27 -4.88
N ASN A 160 13.67 -3.50 -3.61
CA ASN A 160 14.43 -4.36 -2.72
C ASN A 160 13.59 -5.56 -2.31
N VAL A 161 14.10 -6.77 -2.53
CA VAL A 161 13.48 -8.01 -2.09
C VAL A 161 14.42 -8.67 -1.09
N ALA A 162 14.11 -8.56 0.20
CA ALA A 162 14.95 -9.15 1.25
C ALA A 162 14.74 -10.68 1.33
N SER A 163 15.59 -11.37 2.10
CA SER A 163 15.56 -12.84 2.22
C SER A 163 14.24 -13.46 2.70
N GLY A 164 13.35 -12.68 3.32
CA GLY A 164 12.02 -13.12 3.74
C GLY A 164 10.90 -12.78 2.76
N GLY A 165 11.22 -12.04 1.69
CA GLY A 165 10.30 -11.48 0.72
C GLY A 165 10.28 -12.25 -0.59
N THR A 166 9.13 -12.19 -1.25
CA THR A 166 8.89 -12.73 -2.59
C THR A 166 8.27 -11.66 -3.47
N LEU A 167 8.85 -11.40 -4.64
CA LEU A 167 8.25 -10.57 -5.69
C LEU A 167 7.85 -11.44 -6.88
N THR A 168 6.61 -11.31 -7.34
CA THR A 168 6.16 -11.94 -8.58
C THR A 168 5.63 -10.91 -9.56
N THR A 169 5.92 -11.07 -10.86
CA THR A 169 5.36 -10.25 -11.94
C THR A 169 4.82 -11.11 -13.07
N ASP A 170 3.96 -10.57 -13.93
CA ASP A 170 3.51 -11.24 -15.17
C ASP A 170 4.06 -10.60 -16.47
N GLY A 171 5.01 -9.67 -16.34
CA GLY A 171 5.74 -9.02 -17.43
C GLY A 171 5.34 -7.57 -17.67
N GLY A 172 6.32 -6.70 -17.91
CA GLY A 172 6.13 -5.27 -18.09
C GLY A 172 5.74 -4.51 -16.82
N ALA A 173 5.86 -5.16 -15.66
CA ALA A 173 5.49 -4.59 -14.37
C ALA A 173 6.57 -3.64 -13.84
N LEU A 174 7.85 -3.89 -14.16
CA LEU A 174 8.97 -3.10 -13.65
C LEU A 174 9.38 -1.99 -14.63
N ASN A 175 9.88 -0.88 -14.09
CA ASN A 175 10.40 0.22 -14.88
C ASN A 175 11.75 -0.18 -15.52
N SER A 176 12.03 0.28 -16.74
CA SER A 176 13.35 0.07 -17.39
C SER A 176 14.53 0.64 -16.60
N GLY A 177 14.28 1.61 -15.73
CA GLY A 177 15.25 2.18 -14.80
C GLY A 177 15.34 1.46 -13.46
N THR A 178 14.62 0.36 -13.23
CA THR A 178 14.61 -0.34 -11.95
C THR A 178 15.99 -0.91 -11.63
N GLU A 179 16.53 -0.52 -10.48
CA GLU A 179 17.62 -1.18 -9.79
C GLU A 179 16.99 -2.20 -8.84
N LEU A 180 17.13 -3.50 -9.15
CA LEU A 180 16.56 -4.59 -8.36
C LEU A 180 17.65 -5.23 -7.49
N GLU A 181 17.54 -5.06 -6.16
CA GLU A 181 18.33 -5.81 -5.18
C GLU A 181 17.52 -7.02 -4.70
N ASN A 182 17.94 -8.23 -5.08
CA ASN A 182 17.24 -9.47 -4.73
C ASN A 182 18.09 -10.35 -3.80
N ASP A 183 17.77 -10.32 -2.50
CA ASP A 183 18.26 -11.27 -1.50
C ASP A 183 17.23 -12.37 -1.14
N GLY A 184 16.02 -12.28 -1.69
CA GLY A 184 14.90 -13.21 -1.49
C GLY A 184 14.56 -14.02 -2.73
N GLU A 185 13.27 -14.06 -3.07
CA GLU A 185 12.76 -14.76 -4.24
C GLU A 185 12.07 -13.80 -5.22
N VAL A 186 12.47 -13.86 -6.49
CA VAL A 186 11.84 -13.11 -7.58
C VAL A 186 11.39 -14.10 -8.66
N THR A 187 10.12 -14.05 -9.03
CA THR A 187 9.56 -14.86 -10.13
C THR A 187 9.00 -13.94 -11.21
N LEU A 188 9.58 -13.99 -12.40
CA LEU A 188 9.16 -13.23 -13.56
C LEU A 188 8.31 -14.13 -14.47
N GLY A 189 7.01 -13.85 -14.50
CA GLY A 189 5.99 -14.53 -15.30
C GLY A 189 5.94 -14.07 -16.75
N GLY A 190 6.68 -13.03 -17.11
CA GLY A 190 6.75 -12.46 -18.45
C GLY A 190 8.04 -11.69 -18.67
N SER A 191 8.11 -10.95 -19.78
CA SER A 191 9.32 -10.18 -20.09
C SER A 191 9.40 -8.93 -19.23
N GLU A 192 10.59 -8.67 -18.67
CA GLU A 192 10.89 -7.45 -17.93
C GLU A 192 12.13 -6.79 -18.52
N THR A 193 12.20 -5.47 -18.42
CA THR A 193 13.41 -4.69 -18.69
C THR A 193 13.68 -3.86 -17.46
N ILE A 194 14.88 -3.97 -16.90
CA ILE A 194 15.33 -3.25 -15.71
C ILE A 194 16.76 -2.76 -15.93
N ALA A 195 17.25 -1.86 -15.07
CA ALA A 195 18.60 -1.30 -15.21
C ALA A 195 19.69 -2.21 -14.63
N SER A 196 19.39 -2.90 -13.52
CA SER A 196 20.34 -3.83 -12.90
C SER A 196 19.63 -4.87 -12.04
N LEU A 197 20.27 -6.03 -11.90
CA LEU A 197 19.91 -7.07 -10.95
C LEU A 197 21.13 -7.41 -10.08
N ASN A 198 20.98 -7.21 -8.77
CA ASN A 198 21.99 -7.49 -7.74
C ASN A 198 21.39 -8.41 -6.65
N GLY A 199 22.18 -8.71 -5.61
CA GLY A 199 21.79 -9.57 -4.49
C GLY A 199 22.09 -11.06 -4.66
N ALA A 200 21.93 -11.83 -3.58
CA ALA A 200 22.26 -13.26 -3.53
C ALA A 200 21.05 -14.21 -3.60
N GLY A 201 19.85 -13.66 -3.77
CA GLY A 201 18.57 -14.36 -3.85
C GLY A 201 18.39 -15.14 -5.15
N THR A 202 17.23 -15.78 -5.27
CA THR A 202 16.85 -16.55 -6.47
C THR A 202 15.96 -15.71 -7.37
N THR A 203 16.34 -15.60 -8.65
CA THR A 203 15.51 -15.02 -9.70
C THR A 203 15.16 -16.09 -10.72
N GLU A 204 13.87 -16.39 -10.86
CA GLU A 204 13.33 -17.32 -11.85
C GLU A 204 12.60 -16.57 -12.96
N VAL A 205 12.95 -16.81 -14.22
CA VAL A 205 12.18 -16.35 -15.39
C VAL A 205 11.37 -17.54 -15.89
N THR A 206 10.10 -17.60 -15.50
CA THR A 206 9.20 -18.71 -15.86
C THR A 206 8.69 -18.58 -17.30
N SER A 207 8.60 -17.34 -17.82
CA SER A 207 8.23 -17.04 -19.19
C SER A 207 8.83 -15.69 -19.63
N GLY A 208 9.02 -15.49 -20.94
CA GLY A 208 9.54 -14.23 -21.49
C GLY A 208 11.06 -14.09 -21.36
N THR A 209 11.54 -12.85 -21.23
CA THR A 209 12.97 -12.52 -21.12
C THR A 209 13.18 -11.40 -20.12
N LEU A 210 14.16 -11.56 -19.24
CA LEU A 210 14.69 -10.46 -18.44
C LEU A 210 15.79 -9.76 -19.25
N THR A 211 15.64 -8.45 -19.46
CA THR A 211 16.62 -7.58 -20.13
C THR A 211 17.25 -6.63 -19.12
N LEU A 212 18.58 -6.47 -19.20
CA LEU A 212 19.41 -5.56 -18.39
C LEU A 212 20.12 -4.56 -19.31
#